data_AF-A0A550CEP1-F1
#
_entry.id   AF-A0A550CEP1-F1
#
_cell.length_a   1.000
_cell.length_b   1.000
_cell.length_c   1.000
_cell.angle_alpha   90.00
_cell.angle_beta   90.00
_cell.angle_gamma   90.00
#
_symmetry.space_group_name_H-M   'P 1'
#
loop_
_entity.id
_entity.type
_entity.pdbx_description
1 polymer ?
#
loop_
_entity_poly.entity_id
_entity_poly.type
_entity_poly.pdbx_seq_one_letter_code
_entity_poly.pdbx_strand_id
1 'polypeptide(L)'
;MASPAEEDLKKALSDLKSQNPSLGIPKIHALLLASHPDWTVSEKRTRKILQSQGLVQSGQSSIIVPTSRLISGLDVKKWTTKVEPRYFDKRRGKGLVAVEPISEGELIWKEDPLVLAPEWDYFDKQVRGVACWHCSTPLQHTGLEVPCRADGSSANYCPARFCNRLCLVRSDKTHALLCPAQNPASSKLLRYARDKQWLALYAYAQVIARFILENQNDAAALKEDLEVVRSFAQIGMEERFRNSAAVLGQEPDREAWKRGHELLVQTFFDPPTADGKKKLKKIIRKPLSPELEKELLDYDTGFLSGIGLMNLNLENHGGLYVLHSHMNHSCQPNVSVRHLDPRTALSRIFMVAKTDIAPGEELVVSYVDPNMSYNRRQAELRQWGFNCTCPRCLEQAKDAKVAAPAHGEAREGLDIGELERELKLGLGVM
;
A
#
# COMPACT_ATOMS: atom_id res chain seq x y z
N MET A 1 -22.94 38.79 -34.95
CA MET A 1 -22.75 37.48 -34.29
C MET A 1 -24.10 36.82 -34.09
N ALA A 2 -24.20 35.52 -34.38
CA ALA A 2 -25.44 34.74 -34.30
C ALA A 2 -25.33 33.64 -33.25
N SER A 3 -26.44 33.28 -32.60
CA SER A 3 -26.48 32.13 -31.71
C SER A 3 -26.56 30.84 -32.55
N PRO A 4 -25.60 29.90 -32.44
CA PRO A 4 -25.62 28.67 -33.23
C PRO A 4 -26.79 27.76 -32.82
N ALA A 5 -27.19 26.90 -33.76
CA ALA A 5 -28.11 25.80 -33.50
C ALA A 5 -27.50 24.84 -32.46
N GLU A 6 -28.36 24.15 -31.72
CA GLU A 6 -27.91 23.34 -30.58
C GLU A 6 -27.04 22.14 -31.00
N GLU A 7 -27.35 21.51 -32.14
CA GLU A 7 -26.60 20.37 -32.67
C GLU A 7 -25.21 20.76 -33.17
N ASP A 8 -25.08 21.90 -33.85
CA ASP A 8 -23.79 22.42 -34.31
C ASP A 8 -22.88 22.78 -33.12
N LEU A 9 -23.47 23.35 -32.06
CA LEU A 9 -22.76 23.69 -30.84
C LEU A 9 -22.32 22.43 -30.06
N LYS A 10 -23.16 21.40 -30.01
CA LYS A 10 -22.81 20.09 -29.39
C LYS A 10 -21.62 19.46 -30.09
N LYS A 11 -21.65 19.39 -31.43
CA LYS A 11 -20.59 18.81 -32.24
C LYS A 11 -19.26 19.55 -32.04
N ALA A 12 -19.26 20.88 -32.17
CA ALA A 12 -18.07 21.70 -31.99
C ALA A 12 -17.45 21.56 -30.58
N LEU A 13 -18.28 21.50 -29.54
CA LEU A 13 -17.82 21.31 -28.17
C LEU A 13 -17.27 19.90 -27.91
N SER A 14 -17.85 18.88 -28.55
CA SER A 14 -17.35 17.50 -28.49
C SER A 14 -15.98 17.37 -29.15
N ASP A 15 -15.80 17.95 -30.34
CA ASP A 15 -14.55 17.92 -31.07
C ASP A 15 -13.43 18.68 -30.35
N LEU A 16 -13.73 19.87 -29.80
CA LEU A 16 -12.78 20.62 -28.99
C LEU A 16 -12.35 19.86 -27.74
N LYS A 17 -13.28 19.12 -27.12
CA LYS A 17 -12.99 18.34 -25.92
C LYS A 17 -12.25 17.04 -26.20
N SER A 18 -12.48 16.40 -27.35
CA SER A 18 -11.72 15.22 -27.78
C SER A 18 -10.27 15.57 -28.09
N GLN A 19 -10.02 16.73 -28.70
CA GLN A 19 -8.68 17.25 -28.99
C GLN A 19 -7.98 17.80 -27.73
N ASN A 20 -8.75 18.23 -26.72
CA ASN A 20 -8.22 18.81 -25.49
C ASN A 20 -8.83 18.18 -24.22
N PRO A 21 -8.56 16.89 -23.94
CA PRO A 21 -9.27 16.14 -22.89
C PRO A 21 -9.12 16.72 -21.49
N SER A 22 -8.01 17.39 -21.19
CA SER A 22 -7.66 17.94 -19.87
C SER A 22 -8.16 19.37 -19.60
N LEU A 23 -8.64 20.10 -20.62
CA LEU A 23 -9.02 21.51 -20.45
C LEU A 23 -10.39 21.67 -19.78
N GLY A 24 -10.48 22.57 -18.79
CA GLY A 24 -11.72 22.92 -18.12
C GLY A 24 -12.67 23.76 -18.97
N ILE A 25 -13.92 23.87 -18.51
CA ILE A 25 -15.01 24.58 -19.21
C ILE A 25 -14.62 26.02 -19.65
N PRO A 26 -13.98 26.86 -18.82
CA PRO A 26 -13.65 28.23 -19.24
C PRO A 26 -12.66 28.28 -20.41
N LYS A 27 -11.69 27.35 -20.43
CA LYS A 27 -10.68 27.27 -21.51
C LYS A 27 -11.27 26.72 -22.80
N ILE A 28 -12.13 25.69 -22.71
CA ILE A 28 -12.88 25.18 -23.86
C ILE A 28 -13.82 26.25 -24.41
N HIS A 29 -14.47 27.04 -23.54
CA HIS A 29 -15.33 28.15 -23.97
C HIS A 29 -14.55 29.24 -24.72
N ALA A 30 -13.37 29.61 -24.23
CA ALA A 30 -12.49 30.55 -24.93
C ALA A 30 -12.04 30.02 -26.30
N LEU A 31 -11.66 28.74 -26.39
CA LEU A 31 -11.29 28.09 -27.65
C LEU A 31 -12.45 28.02 -28.64
N LEU A 32 -13.67 27.79 -28.15
CA LEU A 32 -14.88 27.80 -28.98
C LEU A 32 -15.10 29.16 -29.64
N LEU A 33 -15.03 30.25 -28.88
CA LEU A 33 -15.20 31.62 -29.39
C LEU A 33 -14.05 32.03 -30.30
N ALA A 34 -12.82 31.56 -30.03
CA ALA A 34 -11.67 31.79 -30.92
C ALA A 34 -11.80 31.03 -32.25
N SER A 35 -12.35 29.81 -32.23
CA SER A 35 -12.51 28.97 -33.43
C SER A 35 -13.76 29.34 -34.26
N HIS A 36 -14.74 30.01 -33.64
CA HIS A 36 -15.99 30.45 -34.29
C HIS A 36 -16.29 31.92 -33.93
N PRO A 37 -15.57 32.90 -34.54
CA PRO A 37 -15.68 34.32 -34.19
C PRO A 37 -17.08 34.92 -34.40
N ASP A 38 -17.88 34.33 -35.28
CA ASP A 38 -19.24 34.80 -35.60
C ASP A 38 -20.31 34.33 -34.61
N TRP A 39 -19.96 33.47 -33.65
CA TRP A 39 -20.91 32.87 -32.70
C TRP A 39 -21.04 33.66 -31.41
N THR A 40 -22.27 33.87 -30.97
CA THR A 40 -22.57 34.36 -29.61
C THR A 40 -23.04 33.20 -28.75
N VAL A 41 -22.19 32.71 -27.86
CA VAL A 41 -22.49 31.63 -26.91
C VAL A 41 -22.10 32.07 -25.51
N SER A 42 -22.95 31.83 -24.51
CA SER A 42 -22.59 32.09 -23.11
C SER A 42 -21.82 30.91 -22.50
N GLU A 43 -20.93 31.19 -21.55
CA GLU A 43 -20.23 30.13 -20.81
C GLU A 43 -21.23 29.19 -20.10
N LYS A 44 -22.35 29.73 -19.60
CA LYS A 44 -23.43 28.95 -18.98
C LYS A 44 -24.03 27.93 -19.96
N ARG A 45 -24.25 28.31 -21.22
CA ARG A 45 -24.76 27.41 -22.26
C ARG A 45 -23.72 26.34 -22.65
N THR A 46 -22.44 26.74 -22.74
CA THR A 46 -21.31 25.82 -22.95
C THR A 46 -21.21 24.77 -21.86
N ARG A 47 -21.32 25.20 -20.59
CA ARG A 47 -21.33 24.34 -19.40
C ARG A 47 -22.47 23.33 -19.44
N LYS A 48 -23.70 23.79 -19.71
CA LYS A 48 -24.89 22.92 -19.78
C LYS A 48 -24.72 21.83 -20.84
N ILE A 49 -24.23 22.19 -22.03
CA ILE A 49 -24.03 21.25 -23.13
C ILE A 49 -22.92 20.24 -22.81
N LEU A 50 -21.74 20.70 -22.39
CA LEU A 50 -20.64 19.80 -22.03
C LEU A 50 -21.06 18.85 -20.88
N GLN A 51 -21.83 19.31 -19.89
CA GLN A 51 -22.33 18.47 -18.80
C GLN A 51 -23.34 17.44 -19.29
N SER A 52 -24.29 17.86 -20.15
CA SER A 52 -25.30 16.96 -20.73
C SER A 52 -24.70 15.85 -21.60
N GLN A 53 -23.54 16.11 -22.20
CA GLN A 53 -22.79 15.16 -23.02
C GLN A 53 -21.80 14.31 -22.20
N GLY A 54 -21.74 14.47 -20.88
CA GLY A 54 -20.75 13.79 -20.03
C GLY A 54 -19.30 14.20 -20.31
N LEU A 55 -19.10 15.32 -21.00
CA LEU A 55 -17.79 15.86 -21.43
C LEU A 55 -17.18 16.81 -20.39
N VAL A 56 -17.89 17.08 -19.30
CA VAL A 56 -17.34 17.72 -18.11
C VAL A 56 -17.02 16.64 -17.09
N GLN A 57 -15.76 16.57 -16.70
CA GLN A 57 -15.41 15.98 -15.41
C GLN A 57 -16.04 16.88 -14.34
N SER A 58 -17.20 16.48 -13.81
CA SER A 58 -17.82 17.09 -12.63
C SER A 58 -16.72 17.28 -11.59
N GLY A 59 -16.39 18.54 -11.26
CA GLY A 59 -15.22 18.96 -10.48
C GLY A 59 -14.55 17.83 -9.71
N GLN A 60 -13.68 17.08 -10.39
CA GLN A 60 -12.91 16.04 -9.73
C GLN A 60 -11.83 16.81 -8.99
N SER A 61 -11.87 16.80 -7.65
CA SER A 61 -10.62 16.78 -6.91
C SER A 61 -9.77 15.71 -7.59
N SER A 62 -8.69 16.12 -8.28
CA SER A 62 -7.84 15.21 -9.03
C SER A 62 -7.51 14.01 -8.14
N ILE A 63 -7.90 12.80 -8.54
CA ILE A 63 -7.55 11.58 -7.79
C ILE A 63 -6.05 11.61 -7.60
N ILE A 64 -5.61 11.61 -6.34
CA ILE A 64 -4.19 11.67 -6.02
C ILE A 64 -3.67 10.25 -6.20
N VAL A 65 -2.83 10.06 -7.22
CA VAL A 65 -2.28 8.74 -7.55
C VAL A 65 -1.01 8.52 -6.71
N PRO A 66 -0.79 7.31 -6.17
CA PRO A 66 0.46 7.00 -5.47
C PRO A 66 1.67 7.23 -6.36
N THR A 67 2.77 7.65 -5.75
CA THR A 67 4.06 7.80 -6.44
C THR A 67 5.00 6.66 -6.05
N SER A 68 5.76 6.15 -7.01
CA SER A 68 6.80 5.14 -6.81
C SER A 68 7.98 5.43 -7.74
N ARG A 69 9.15 4.86 -7.42
CA ARG A 69 10.37 5.06 -8.23
C ARG A 69 11.18 3.77 -8.35
N LEU A 70 11.97 3.69 -9.42
CA LEU A 70 12.94 2.62 -9.56
C LEU A 70 14.10 2.82 -8.59
N ILE A 71 14.64 1.71 -8.10
CA ILE A 71 15.90 1.67 -7.36
C ILE A 71 17.02 1.54 -8.40
N SER A 72 17.90 2.54 -8.45
CA SER A 72 19.06 2.49 -9.34
C SER A 72 19.99 1.33 -8.93
N GLY A 73 20.30 0.43 -9.85
CA GLY A 73 21.20 -0.69 -9.58
C GLY A 73 20.62 -1.80 -8.70
N LEU A 74 19.29 -1.91 -8.58
CA LEU A 74 18.67 -3.05 -7.90
C LEU A 74 19.09 -4.36 -8.57
N ASP A 75 19.84 -5.19 -7.84
CA ASP A 75 20.20 -6.52 -8.31
C ASP A 75 19.00 -7.47 -8.20
N VAL A 76 18.25 -7.58 -9.29
CA VAL A 76 17.09 -8.49 -9.39
C VAL A 76 17.52 -9.95 -9.49
N LYS A 77 18.75 -10.23 -9.94
CA LYS A 77 19.25 -11.58 -10.18
C LYS A 77 19.34 -12.42 -8.90
N LYS A 78 19.37 -11.78 -7.73
CA LYS A 78 19.30 -12.47 -6.44
C LYS A 78 17.97 -13.20 -6.20
N TRP A 79 16.91 -12.84 -6.93
CA TRP A 79 15.62 -13.53 -6.90
C TRP A 79 15.35 -14.32 -8.18
N THR A 80 15.59 -13.70 -9.34
CA THR A 80 15.32 -14.32 -10.64
C THR A 80 16.04 -13.58 -11.77
N THR A 81 16.34 -14.29 -12.86
CA THR A 81 16.85 -13.71 -14.12
C THR A 81 15.74 -13.40 -15.12
N LYS A 82 14.50 -13.79 -14.82
CA LYS A 82 13.38 -13.78 -15.77
C LYS A 82 12.65 -12.44 -15.91
N VAL A 83 12.93 -11.50 -15.02
CA VAL A 83 12.19 -10.22 -14.96
C VAL A 83 13.12 -9.03 -14.75
N GLU A 84 12.68 -7.86 -15.19
CA GLU A 84 13.35 -6.58 -14.93
C GLU A 84 12.35 -5.51 -14.44
N PRO A 85 12.76 -4.57 -13.57
CA PRO A 85 11.95 -3.42 -13.20
C PRO A 85 11.85 -2.43 -14.35
N ARG A 86 10.64 -1.91 -14.58
CA ARG A 86 10.38 -0.88 -15.60
C ARG A 86 9.52 0.24 -15.04
N TYR A 87 9.81 1.48 -15.38
CA TYR A 87 8.91 2.60 -15.10
C TYR A 87 7.97 2.78 -16.28
N PHE A 88 6.66 2.75 -16.03
CA PHE A 88 5.65 2.86 -17.07
C PHE A 88 5.26 4.31 -17.29
N ASP A 89 4.66 4.95 -16.28
CA ASP A 89 4.23 6.34 -16.35
C ASP A 89 3.86 6.88 -14.95
N LYS A 90 3.43 8.14 -14.87
CA LYS A 90 3.04 8.77 -13.60
C LYS A 90 1.80 8.17 -12.93
N ARG A 91 0.96 7.42 -13.66
CA ARG A 91 -0.27 6.80 -13.13
C ARG A 91 -0.02 5.37 -12.64
N ARG A 92 0.79 4.62 -13.37
CA ARG A 92 1.11 3.20 -13.08
C ARG A 92 2.38 3.05 -12.25
N GLY A 93 3.27 4.04 -12.29
CA GLY A 93 4.54 4.01 -11.58
C GLY A 93 5.48 2.94 -12.13
N LYS A 94 6.17 2.25 -11.22
CA LYS A 94 7.03 1.11 -11.53
C LYS A 94 6.23 -0.19 -11.71
N GLY A 95 6.78 -1.10 -12.51
CA GLY A 95 6.25 -2.41 -12.85
C GLY A 95 7.37 -3.45 -12.98
N LEU A 96 7.03 -4.72 -13.21
CA LEU A 96 7.96 -5.76 -13.65
C LEU A 96 7.57 -6.25 -15.04
N VAL A 97 8.56 -6.51 -15.89
CA VAL A 97 8.33 -7.12 -17.20
C VAL A 97 9.17 -8.37 -17.35
N ALA A 98 8.66 -9.35 -18.09
CA ALA A 98 9.41 -10.55 -18.44
C ALA A 98 10.53 -10.19 -19.44
N VAL A 99 11.73 -10.74 -19.26
CA VAL A 99 12.84 -10.59 -20.24
C VAL A 99 13.05 -11.84 -21.09
N GLU A 100 12.43 -12.95 -20.70
CA GLU A 100 12.41 -14.22 -21.42
C GLU A 100 11.05 -14.90 -21.22
N PRO A 101 10.70 -15.95 -22.00
CA PRO A 101 9.44 -16.65 -21.82
C PRO A 101 9.32 -17.31 -20.44
N ILE A 102 8.13 -17.19 -19.85
CA ILE A 102 7.76 -17.84 -18.57
C ILE A 102 6.53 -18.70 -18.85
N SER A 103 6.61 -19.99 -18.51
CA SER A 103 5.51 -20.94 -18.75
C SER A 103 4.45 -20.88 -17.66
N GLU A 104 3.20 -21.22 -17.98
CA GLU A 104 2.15 -21.44 -16.99
C GLU A 104 2.59 -22.42 -15.89
N GLY A 105 2.30 -22.09 -14.63
CA GLY A 105 2.67 -22.90 -13.47
C GLY A 105 4.14 -22.77 -13.05
N GLU A 106 4.96 -22.03 -13.81
CA GLU A 106 6.36 -21.84 -13.46
C GLU A 106 6.52 -20.97 -12.22
N LEU A 107 7.40 -21.40 -11.31
CA LEU A 107 7.86 -20.58 -10.19
C LEU A 107 8.88 -19.57 -10.69
N ILE A 108 8.50 -18.29 -10.72
CA ILE A 108 9.31 -17.18 -11.23
C ILE A 108 10.37 -16.76 -10.21
N TRP A 109 9.99 -16.58 -8.94
CA TRP A 109 10.91 -16.36 -7.83
C TRP A 109 10.29 -16.69 -6.46
N LYS A 110 11.15 -16.70 -5.43
CA LYS A 110 10.76 -16.74 -4.01
C LYS A 110 11.34 -15.52 -3.31
N GLU A 111 10.64 -14.96 -2.35
CA GLU A 111 11.10 -13.77 -1.65
C GLU A 111 10.79 -13.84 -0.15
N ASP A 112 11.80 -13.54 0.67
CA ASP A 112 11.65 -13.31 2.11
C ASP A 112 11.32 -11.81 2.34
N PRO A 113 10.56 -11.47 3.39
CA PRO A 113 10.11 -10.12 3.60
C PRO A 113 11.25 -9.25 4.14
N LEU A 114 11.29 -7.98 3.72
CA LEU A 114 12.12 -6.94 4.32
C LEU A 114 11.74 -6.76 5.81
N VAL A 115 10.44 -6.68 6.08
CA VAL A 115 9.87 -6.72 7.43
C VAL A 115 8.57 -7.51 7.41
N LEU A 116 8.24 -8.13 8.54
CA LEU A 116 7.00 -8.88 8.73
C LEU A 116 6.24 -8.31 9.92
N ALA A 117 5.03 -7.83 9.68
CA ALA A 117 4.03 -7.55 10.69
C ALA A 117 2.89 -8.55 10.45
N PRO A 118 2.92 -9.75 11.08
CA PRO A 118 1.95 -10.78 10.75
C PRO A 118 0.52 -10.37 11.12
N GLU A 119 -0.44 -11.00 10.47
CA GLU A 119 -1.85 -10.94 10.86
C GLU A 119 -2.05 -11.20 12.35
N TRP A 120 -3.10 -10.63 12.92
CA TRP A 120 -3.28 -10.57 14.37
C TRP A 120 -3.42 -11.93 15.04
N ASP A 121 -4.02 -12.91 14.37
CA ASP A 121 -4.07 -14.29 14.85
C ASP A 121 -2.67 -14.90 15.01
N TYR A 122 -1.75 -14.55 14.12
CA TYR A 122 -0.35 -14.98 14.18
C TYR A 122 0.47 -14.15 15.14
N PHE A 123 0.24 -12.84 15.22
CA PHE A 123 0.80 -12.02 16.28
C PHE A 123 0.44 -12.58 17.67
N ASP A 124 -0.81 -12.99 17.88
CA ASP A 124 -1.25 -13.60 19.15
C ASP A 124 -0.59 -14.97 19.40
N LYS A 125 -0.29 -15.74 18.35
CA LYS A 125 0.54 -16.95 18.45
C LYS A 125 1.98 -16.60 18.84
N GLN A 126 2.56 -15.52 18.29
CA GLN A 126 3.89 -15.05 18.66
C GLN A 126 3.95 -14.59 20.12
N VAL A 127 2.94 -13.83 20.59
CA VAL A 127 2.82 -13.37 21.99
C VAL A 127 2.66 -14.54 22.97
N ARG A 128 2.01 -15.63 22.56
CA ARG A 128 1.93 -16.88 23.35
C ARG A 128 3.20 -17.73 23.27
N GLY A 129 4.18 -17.35 22.46
CA GLY A 129 5.41 -18.12 22.26
C GLY A 129 5.21 -19.44 21.50
N VAL A 130 4.13 -19.55 20.70
CA VAL A 130 3.82 -20.75 19.89
C VAL A 130 4.01 -20.52 18.38
N ALA A 131 4.49 -19.33 17.99
CA ALA A 131 4.98 -19.04 16.65
C ALA A 131 6.30 -18.28 16.72
N CYS A 132 7.14 -18.48 15.71
CA CYS A 132 8.42 -17.78 15.58
C CYS A 132 8.18 -16.27 15.47
N TRP A 133 8.85 -15.49 16.32
CA TRP A 133 8.72 -14.03 16.35
C TRP A 133 9.28 -13.34 15.09
N HIS A 134 10.14 -14.03 14.33
CA HIS A 134 10.72 -13.49 13.10
C HIS A 134 9.95 -13.88 11.84
N CYS A 135 9.66 -15.17 11.66
CA CYS A 135 9.07 -15.70 10.41
C CYS A 135 7.64 -16.24 10.56
N SER A 136 7.04 -16.08 11.74
CA SER A 136 5.65 -16.49 12.06
C SER A 136 5.34 -17.98 11.93
N THR A 137 6.34 -18.82 11.62
CA THR A 137 6.23 -20.28 11.60
C THR A 137 5.71 -20.79 12.94
N PRO A 138 4.62 -21.57 12.97
CA PRO A 138 4.18 -22.28 14.17
C PRO A 138 5.31 -23.16 14.73
N LEU A 139 5.57 -23.04 16.02
CA LEU A 139 6.62 -23.80 16.68
C LEU A 139 6.12 -25.21 16.97
N GLN A 140 6.95 -26.20 16.67
CA GLN A 140 6.60 -27.62 16.79
C GLN A 140 7.26 -28.29 18.00
N HIS A 141 7.96 -27.52 18.85
CA HIS A 141 8.69 -28.03 20.01
C HIS A 141 9.73 -29.10 19.65
N THR A 142 10.46 -28.86 18.56
CA THR A 142 11.49 -29.74 18.01
C THR A 142 12.77 -29.79 18.85
N GLY A 143 12.93 -28.88 19.81
CA GLY A 143 14.15 -28.70 20.61
C GLY A 143 15.17 -27.75 19.97
N LEU A 144 14.89 -27.25 18.76
CA LEU A 144 15.70 -26.24 18.08
C LEU A 144 15.28 -24.81 18.42
N GLU A 145 14.11 -24.64 19.05
CA GLU A 145 13.55 -23.35 19.37
C GLU A 145 14.40 -22.62 20.40
N VAL A 146 14.66 -21.33 20.15
CA VAL A 146 15.48 -20.49 21.04
C VAL A 146 14.68 -19.29 21.54
N PRO A 147 14.81 -18.90 22.82
CA PRO A 147 14.18 -17.69 23.34
C PRO A 147 14.91 -16.42 22.88
N CYS A 148 14.24 -15.28 23.09
CA CYS A 148 14.90 -13.98 23.15
C CYS A 148 16.14 -13.99 24.06
N ARG A 149 17.20 -13.26 23.67
CA ARG A 149 18.45 -13.13 24.45
C ARG A 149 18.33 -12.21 25.67
N ALA A 150 17.25 -11.45 25.77
CA ALA A 150 17.08 -10.51 26.87
C ALA A 150 16.79 -11.28 28.17
N ASP A 151 17.67 -11.11 29.16
CA ASP A 151 17.46 -11.67 30.50
C ASP A 151 16.18 -11.08 31.10
N GLY A 152 15.18 -11.93 31.29
CA GLY A 152 13.90 -11.54 31.87
C GLY A 152 14.07 -11.24 33.36
N SER A 153 14.31 -9.99 33.72
CA SER A 153 13.91 -9.52 35.05
C SER A 153 12.37 -9.59 35.15
N SER A 154 11.82 -9.96 36.30
CA SER A 154 10.37 -10.15 36.51
C SER A 154 9.51 -8.94 36.13
N ALA A 155 10.10 -7.74 36.02
CA ALA A 155 9.39 -6.50 35.68
C ALA A 155 9.08 -6.34 34.17
N ASN A 156 9.84 -6.95 33.25
CA ASN A 156 9.59 -6.87 31.80
C ASN A 156 10.04 -8.15 31.10
N TYR A 157 9.12 -9.10 30.90
CA TYR A 157 9.37 -10.36 30.20
C TYR A 157 9.13 -10.23 28.69
N CYS A 158 10.00 -10.86 27.88
CA CYS A 158 9.80 -10.96 26.43
C CYS A 158 9.32 -12.39 26.08
N PRO A 159 8.11 -12.56 25.51
CA PRO A 159 7.61 -13.89 25.13
C PRO A 159 8.24 -14.43 23.84
N ALA A 160 9.03 -13.63 23.11
CA ALA A 160 9.54 -14.00 21.80
C ALA A 160 10.32 -15.32 21.81
N ARG A 161 9.92 -16.21 20.89
CA ARG A 161 10.56 -17.49 20.59
C ARG A 161 10.90 -17.52 19.11
N PHE A 162 11.99 -18.18 18.76
CA PHE A 162 12.45 -18.30 17.37
C PHE A 162 12.61 -19.77 17.04
N CYS A 163 12.25 -20.17 15.81
CA CYS A 163 12.31 -21.59 15.41
C CYS A 163 13.73 -22.16 15.40
N ASN A 164 14.75 -21.31 15.27
CA ASN A 164 16.16 -21.68 15.36
C ASN A 164 17.04 -20.43 15.57
N ARG A 165 18.36 -20.66 15.74
CA ARG A 165 19.36 -19.59 15.90
C ARG A 165 19.43 -18.61 14.71
N LEU A 166 19.17 -19.08 13.48
CA LEU A 166 19.18 -18.20 12.32
C LEU A 166 18.06 -17.16 12.39
N CYS A 167 16.84 -17.57 12.75
CA CYS A 167 15.73 -16.63 12.96
C CYS A 167 15.97 -15.68 14.12
N LEU A 168 16.61 -16.13 15.21
CA LEU A 168 17.02 -15.26 16.31
C LEU A 168 17.99 -14.17 15.80
N VAL A 169 19.05 -14.55 15.08
CA VAL A 169 20.02 -13.58 14.53
C VAL A 169 19.37 -12.65 13.52
N ARG A 170 18.54 -13.15 12.61
CA ARG A 170 17.84 -12.31 11.63
C ARG A 170 16.86 -11.33 12.30
N SER A 171 16.32 -11.69 13.46
CA SER A 171 15.46 -10.79 14.25
C SER A 171 16.22 -9.63 14.87
N ASP A 172 17.55 -9.70 15.01
CA ASP A 172 18.37 -8.63 15.60
C ASP A 172 18.22 -7.31 14.82
N LYS A 173 17.75 -7.35 13.56
CA LYS A 173 17.43 -6.17 12.74
C LYS A 173 16.23 -5.37 13.24
N THR A 174 15.32 -5.94 14.03
CA THR A 174 14.13 -5.20 14.52
C THR A 174 13.83 -5.45 15.99
N HIS A 175 14.04 -6.69 16.45
CA HIS A 175 13.52 -7.18 17.71
C HIS A 175 14.04 -6.40 18.91
N ALA A 176 15.32 -5.96 18.94
CA ALA A 176 15.87 -5.28 20.10
C ALA A 176 15.07 -4.02 20.51
N LEU A 177 14.62 -3.22 19.53
CA LEU A 177 13.80 -2.03 19.79
C LEU A 177 12.32 -2.33 20.01
N LEU A 178 11.83 -3.49 19.56
CA LEU A 178 10.45 -3.94 19.74
C LEU A 178 10.28 -5.00 20.83
N CYS A 179 11.35 -5.27 21.59
CA CYS A 179 11.39 -6.26 22.65
C CYS A 179 10.91 -5.62 23.95
N PRO A 180 9.81 -6.09 24.58
CA PRO A 180 9.33 -5.55 25.85
C PRO A 180 10.37 -5.52 26.97
N ALA A 181 11.26 -6.53 27.01
CA ALA A 181 12.31 -6.61 28.02
C ALA A 181 13.41 -5.55 27.83
N GLN A 182 13.81 -5.29 26.58
CA GLN A 182 14.89 -4.36 26.24
C GLN A 182 14.39 -2.93 26.06
N ASN A 183 13.20 -2.74 25.47
CA ASN A 183 12.53 -1.47 25.27
C ASN A 183 11.07 -1.55 25.74
N PRO A 184 10.79 -1.32 27.04
CA PRO A 184 9.44 -1.44 27.59
C PRO A 184 8.38 -0.55 26.92
N ALA A 185 8.78 0.59 26.35
CA ALA A 185 7.86 1.50 25.66
C ALA A 185 7.19 0.84 24.44
N SER A 186 7.88 -0.09 23.77
CA SER A 186 7.35 -0.84 22.63
C SER A 186 6.08 -1.62 22.96
N SER A 187 5.90 -2.05 24.21
CA SER A 187 4.71 -2.81 24.63
C SER A 187 3.43 -2.02 24.46
N LYS A 188 3.45 -0.70 24.73
CA LYS A 188 2.28 0.16 24.57
C LYS A 188 1.94 0.36 23.09
N LEU A 189 2.96 0.56 22.25
CA LEU A 189 2.79 0.68 20.80
C LEU A 189 2.22 -0.60 20.19
N LEU A 190 2.83 -1.75 20.48
CA LEU A 190 2.40 -3.04 19.93
C LEU A 190 1.01 -3.43 20.42
N ARG A 191 0.69 -3.18 21.69
CA ARG A 191 -0.67 -3.39 22.21
C ARG A 191 -1.67 -2.48 21.53
N TYR A 192 -1.36 -1.20 21.38
CA TYR A 192 -2.25 -0.26 20.70
C TYR A 192 -2.49 -0.67 19.24
N ALA A 193 -1.43 -1.04 18.51
CA ALA A 193 -1.56 -1.56 17.15
C ALA A 193 -2.43 -2.83 17.12
N ARG A 194 -2.26 -3.76 18.06
CA ARG A 194 -3.09 -4.96 18.18
C ARG A 194 -4.55 -4.65 18.52
N ASP A 195 -4.81 -3.75 19.47
CA ASP A 195 -6.16 -3.40 19.92
C ASP A 195 -6.95 -2.68 18.83
N LYS A 196 -6.29 -1.78 18.09
CA LYS A 196 -6.82 -1.08 16.90
C LYS A 196 -6.69 -1.89 15.61
N GLN A 197 -6.17 -3.10 15.70
CA GLN A 197 -5.92 -3.98 14.56
C GLN A 197 -5.15 -3.28 13.41
N TRP A 198 -4.29 -2.32 13.74
CA TRP A 198 -3.65 -1.41 12.80
C TRP A 198 -2.33 -1.97 12.26
N LEU A 199 -2.43 -2.83 11.25
CA LEU A 199 -1.28 -3.59 10.73
C LEU A 199 -0.20 -2.67 10.15
N ALA A 200 -0.63 -1.61 9.46
CA ALA A 200 0.26 -0.59 8.91
C ALA A 200 1.12 0.10 9.98
N LEU A 201 0.58 0.40 11.16
CA LEU A 201 1.35 0.95 12.27
C LEU A 201 2.42 -0.02 12.76
N TYR A 202 2.08 -1.31 12.88
CA TYR A 202 3.03 -2.33 13.29
C TYR A 202 4.15 -2.53 12.26
N ALA A 203 3.80 -2.63 10.97
CA ALA A 203 4.78 -2.71 9.89
C ALA A 203 5.71 -1.48 9.85
N TYR A 204 5.15 -0.28 10.02
CA TYR A 204 5.95 0.94 10.06
C TYR A 204 6.91 0.97 11.26
N ALA A 205 6.47 0.49 12.43
CA ALA A 205 7.33 0.30 13.58
C ALA A 205 8.48 -0.68 13.31
N GLN A 206 8.23 -1.77 12.57
CA GLN A 206 9.28 -2.71 12.15
C GLN A 206 10.30 -2.04 11.22
N VAL A 207 9.86 -1.20 10.27
CA VAL A 207 10.75 -0.44 9.38
C VAL A 207 11.61 0.55 10.15
N ILE A 208 11.02 1.33 11.05
CA ILE A 208 11.77 2.31 11.87
C ILE A 208 12.79 1.59 12.77
N ALA A 209 12.38 0.49 13.41
CA ALA A 209 13.28 -0.34 14.21
C ALA A 209 14.48 -0.81 13.37
N ARG A 210 14.21 -1.27 12.14
CA ARG A 210 15.24 -1.67 11.18
C ARG A 210 16.20 -0.57 10.84
N PHE A 211 15.72 0.62 10.47
CA PHE A 211 16.60 1.75 10.16
C PHE A 211 17.47 2.17 11.35
N ILE A 212 16.89 2.26 12.55
CA ILE A 212 17.65 2.64 13.74
C ILE A 212 18.75 1.60 14.03
N LEU A 213 18.43 0.31 13.93
CA LEU A 213 19.38 -0.77 14.22
C LEU A 213 20.46 -0.90 13.14
N GLU A 214 20.13 -0.79 11.86
CA GLU A 214 21.13 -0.75 10.79
C GLU A 214 22.02 0.49 10.91
N ASN A 215 21.49 1.65 11.35
CA ASN A 215 22.32 2.82 11.64
C ASN A 215 23.38 2.54 12.74
N GLN A 216 23.11 1.61 13.66
CA GLN A 216 24.09 1.19 14.68
C GLN A 216 25.18 0.29 14.12
N ASN A 217 24.85 -0.53 13.12
CA ASN A 217 25.66 -1.66 12.70
C ASN A 217 26.40 -1.41 11.38
N ASP A 218 25.67 -0.96 10.35
CA ASP A 218 26.16 -0.85 8.99
C ASP A 218 25.46 0.31 8.24
N ALA A 219 26.21 1.38 7.99
CA ALA A 219 25.71 2.55 7.28
C ALA A 219 25.37 2.26 5.80
N ALA A 220 26.03 1.28 5.17
CA ALA A 220 25.72 0.88 3.81
C ALA A 220 24.40 0.11 3.76
N ALA A 221 24.18 -0.82 4.69
CA ALA A 221 22.91 -1.53 4.83
C ALA A 221 21.73 -0.58 5.11
N LEU A 222 21.93 0.43 5.98
CA LEU A 222 20.93 1.48 6.19
C LEU A 222 20.59 2.21 4.89
N LYS A 223 21.61 2.59 4.11
CA LYS A 223 21.40 3.30 2.84
C LYS A 223 20.60 2.46 1.85
N GLU A 224 20.94 1.18 1.71
CA GLU A 224 20.20 0.23 0.87
C GLU A 224 18.74 0.09 1.32
N ASP A 225 18.51 -0.10 2.62
CA ASP A 225 17.16 -0.22 3.18
C ASP A 225 16.34 1.06 2.97
N LEU A 226 16.95 2.25 3.10
CA LEU A 226 16.30 3.53 2.81
C LEU A 226 15.96 3.67 1.33
N GLU A 227 16.88 3.32 0.42
CA GLU A 227 16.63 3.35 -1.02
C GLU A 227 15.47 2.42 -1.39
N VAL A 228 15.42 1.22 -0.80
CA VAL A 228 14.32 0.26 -0.96
C VAL A 228 13.00 0.85 -0.49
N VAL A 229 12.91 1.29 0.76
CA VAL A 229 11.63 1.75 1.33
C VAL A 229 11.12 2.99 0.62
N ARG A 230 11.99 3.95 0.31
CA ARG A 230 11.58 5.16 -0.43
C ARG A 230 11.20 4.87 -1.89
N SER A 231 11.44 3.66 -2.41
CA SER A 231 11.02 3.24 -3.74
C SER A 231 9.59 2.71 -3.80
N PHE A 232 9.02 2.33 -2.66
CA PHE A 232 7.68 1.77 -2.56
C PHE A 232 6.60 2.78 -2.97
N ALA A 233 5.40 2.28 -3.28
CA ALA A 233 4.28 3.14 -3.62
C ALA A 233 3.87 3.98 -2.40
N GLN A 234 3.78 5.29 -2.56
CA GLN A 234 3.54 6.21 -1.46
C GLN A 234 2.37 7.14 -1.77
N ILE A 235 1.47 7.25 -0.79
CA ILE A 235 0.41 8.24 -0.71
C ILE A 235 0.22 8.57 0.79
N GLY A 236 -0.07 9.82 1.14
CA GLY A 236 -0.39 10.16 2.53
C GLY A 236 -1.78 9.62 2.93
N MET A 237 -1.97 9.42 4.23
CA MET A 237 -3.25 8.92 4.76
C MET A 237 -4.43 9.85 4.46
N GLU A 238 -4.24 11.16 4.55
CA GLU A 238 -5.29 12.15 4.23
C GLU A 238 -5.71 12.07 2.76
N GLU A 239 -4.74 12.00 1.83
CA GLU A 239 -4.99 11.85 0.41
C GLU A 239 -5.69 10.53 0.08
N ARG A 240 -5.27 9.45 0.73
CA ARG A 240 -5.87 8.13 0.58
C ARG A 240 -7.33 8.12 1.03
N PHE A 241 -7.62 8.66 2.21
CA PHE A 241 -8.99 8.79 2.70
C PHE A 241 -9.83 9.67 1.78
N ARG A 242 -9.30 10.80 1.30
CA ARG A 242 -9.97 11.67 0.31
C ARG A 242 -10.35 10.93 -0.97
N ASN A 243 -9.48 10.08 -1.50
CA ASN A 243 -9.77 9.25 -2.67
C ASN A 243 -10.91 8.25 -2.42
N SER A 244 -11.05 7.78 -1.19
CA SER A 244 -12.07 6.79 -0.78
C SER A 244 -13.35 7.41 -0.16
N ALA A 245 -13.35 8.70 0.15
CA ALA A 245 -14.44 9.37 0.89
C ALA A 245 -15.80 9.25 0.18
N ALA A 246 -15.81 9.34 -1.16
CA ALA A 246 -17.02 9.16 -1.97
C ALA A 246 -17.56 7.71 -1.98
N VAL A 247 -16.75 6.74 -1.57
CA VAL A 247 -17.10 5.30 -1.54
C VAL A 247 -17.48 4.85 -0.14
N LEU A 248 -16.79 5.36 0.89
CA LEU A 248 -16.93 4.89 2.27
C LEU A 248 -17.90 5.72 3.09
N GLY A 249 -18.05 7.01 2.80
CA GLY A 249 -18.82 7.93 3.65
C GLY A 249 -18.29 8.04 5.09
N GLN A 250 -17.05 7.61 5.35
CA GLN A 250 -16.41 7.62 6.67
C GLN A 250 -15.34 8.70 6.73
N GLU A 251 -15.33 9.45 7.82
CA GLU A 251 -14.23 10.35 8.17
C GLU A 251 -13.05 9.55 8.74
N PRO A 252 -11.80 9.98 8.48
CA PRO A 252 -10.64 9.33 9.07
C PRO A 252 -10.60 9.51 10.60
N ASP A 253 -10.20 8.45 11.31
CA ASP A 253 -9.94 8.48 12.76
C ASP A 253 -8.58 9.15 13.04
N ARG A 254 -8.56 10.48 12.92
CA ARG A 254 -7.37 11.32 13.15
C ARG A 254 -6.87 11.24 14.60
N GLU A 255 -7.76 10.97 15.56
CA GLU A 255 -7.37 10.82 16.96
C GLU A 255 -6.59 9.51 17.15
N ALA A 256 -7.02 8.42 16.51
CA ALA A 256 -6.23 7.20 16.50
C ALA A 256 -4.85 7.42 15.85
N TRP A 257 -4.77 8.24 14.80
CA TRP A 257 -3.50 8.55 14.14
C TRP A 257 -2.52 9.31 15.03
N LYS A 258 -2.98 10.40 15.65
CA LYS A 258 -2.17 11.15 16.62
C LYS A 258 -1.67 10.26 17.75
N ARG A 259 -2.54 9.39 18.27
CA ARG A 259 -2.15 8.47 19.34
C ARG A 259 -1.12 7.43 18.88
N GLY A 260 -1.27 6.88 17.67
CA GLY A 260 -0.30 5.97 17.08
C GLY A 260 1.06 6.62 16.89
N HIS A 261 1.08 7.86 16.39
CA HIS A 261 2.29 8.68 16.25
C HIS A 261 2.99 8.94 17.59
N GLU A 262 2.25 9.38 18.60
CA GLU A 262 2.78 9.62 19.95
C GLU A 262 3.47 8.36 20.52
N LEU A 263 2.82 7.20 20.39
CA LEU A 263 3.36 5.92 20.86
C LEU A 263 4.61 5.49 20.08
N LEU A 264 4.67 5.80 18.78
CA LEU A 264 5.83 5.54 17.94
C LEU A 264 7.04 6.38 18.40
N VAL A 265 6.84 7.68 18.60
CA VAL A 265 7.87 8.61 19.11
C VAL A 265 8.33 8.18 20.50
N GLN A 266 7.40 7.85 21.40
CA GLN A 266 7.72 7.34 22.73
C GLN A 266 8.50 6.03 22.71
N THR A 267 8.27 5.18 21.70
CA THR A 267 8.97 3.89 21.60
C THR A 267 10.42 4.06 21.17
N PHE A 268 10.68 4.92 20.19
CA PHE A 268 11.98 4.94 19.51
C PHE A 268 12.86 6.14 19.86
N PHE A 269 12.30 7.23 20.42
CA PHE A 269 13.02 8.51 20.57
C PHE A 269 12.89 9.09 21.98
N ASP A 270 11.67 9.20 22.52
CA ASP A 270 11.46 9.79 23.85
C ASP A 270 10.56 8.93 24.77
N PRO A 271 11.09 7.83 25.33
CA PRO A 271 10.35 7.01 26.29
C PRO A 271 9.86 7.82 27.49
N PRO A 272 8.62 7.62 27.96
CA PRO A 272 8.03 8.46 28.99
C PRO A 272 8.61 8.23 30.40
N THR A 273 9.43 7.19 30.60
CA THR A 273 9.99 6.82 31.91
C THR A 273 11.50 6.92 31.92
N ALA A 274 12.10 7.27 33.07
CA ALA A 274 13.55 7.34 33.22
C ALA A 274 14.23 5.98 32.94
N ASP A 275 13.64 4.86 33.37
CA ASP A 275 14.12 3.51 33.04
C ASP A 275 14.07 3.26 31.53
N GLY A 276 12.95 3.61 30.87
CA GLY A 276 12.81 3.51 29.42
C GLY A 276 13.89 4.30 28.68
N LYS A 277 14.13 5.56 29.07
CA LYS A 277 15.21 6.39 28.49
C LYS A 277 16.58 5.76 28.68
N LYS A 278 16.87 5.23 29.87
CA LYS A 278 18.13 4.54 30.18
C LYS A 278 18.31 3.29 29.33
N LYS A 279 17.26 2.48 29.17
CA LYS A 279 17.28 1.25 28.37
C LYS A 279 17.43 1.53 26.88
N LEU A 280 16.68 2.48 26.35
CA LEU A 280 16.77 2.87 24.94
C LEU A 280 18.19 3.35 24.57
N LYS A 281 18.82 4.17 25.44
CA LYS A 281 20.22 4.61 25.27
C LYS A 281 21.25 3.46 25.25
N LYS A 282 20.92 2.28 25.77
CA LYS A 282 21.80 1.10 25.66
C LYS A 282 21.75 0.46 24.28
N ILE A 283 20.62 0.61 23.59
CA ILE A 283 20.36 0.05 22.25
C ILE A 283 20.83 1.06 21.19
N ILE A 284 20.41 2.33 21.31
CA ILE A 284 20.72 3.40 20.37
C ILE A 284 21.94 4.18 20.89
N ARG A 285 23.12 3.86 20.36
CA ARG A 285 24.37 4.58 20.65
C ARG A 285 24.64 5.70 19.65
N LYS A 286 24.21 5.49 18.40
CA LYS A 286 24.30 6.43 17.29
C LYS A 286 22.89 6.85 16.87
N PRO A 287 22.41 8.04 17.25
CA PRO A 287 21.09 8.50 16.83
C PRO A 287 21.01 8.64 15.30
N LEU A 288 19.79 8.65 14.76
CA LEU A 288 19.56 9.05 13.37
C LEU A 288 19.94 10.52 13.19
N SER A 289 20.17 10.95 11.95
CA SER A 289 20.33 12.37 11.68
C SER A 289 18.98 13.09 11.89
N PRO A 290 18.97 14.38 12.28
CA PRO A 290 17.73 15.13 12.45
C PRO A 290 16.83 15.13 11.19
N GLU A 291 17.45 15.11 10.01
CA GLU A 291 16.74 15.08 8.73
C GLU A 291 16.00 13.75 8.55
N LEU A 292 16.66 12.64 8.85
CA LEU A 292 16.06 11.31 8.75
C LEU A 292 15.02 11.07 9.85
N GLU A 293 15.26 11.57 11.07
CA GLU A 293 14.25 11.53 12.14
C GLU A 293 12.98 12.27 11.72
N LYS A 294 13.13 13.49 11.15
CA LYS A 294 12.01 14.25 10.61
C LYS A 294 11.31 13.51 9.46
N GLU A 295 12.07 12.94 8.52
CA GLU A 295 11.50 12.15 7.42
C GLU A 295 10.65 10.97 7.90
N LEU A 296 10.99 10.37 9.04
CA LEU A 296 10.26 9.21 9.58
C LEU A 296 9.11 9.60 10.52
N LEU A 297 9.26 10.68 11.27
CA LEU A 297 8.40 11.00 12.41
C LEU A 297 7.65 12.33 12.32
N ASP A 298 7.96 13.22 11.38
CA ASP A 298 7.10 14.39 11.20
C ASP A 298 5.65 13.91 10.98
N TYR A 299 4.69 14.46 11.72
CA TYR A 299 3.35 13.87 11.78
C TYR A 299 2.73 13.77 10.38
N ASP A 300 2.75 14.88 9.62
CA ASP A 300 2.13 14.94 8.30
C ASP A 300 3.00 14.29 7.23
N THR A 301 4.27 14.70 7.14
CA THR A 301 5.13 14.32 6.01
C THR A 301 5.84 12.99 6.20
N GLY A 302 6.11 12.58 7.43
CA GLY A 302 6.78 11.33 7.76
C GLY A 302 5.80 10.23 8.15
N PHE A 303 5.12 10.39 9.29
CA PHE A 303 4.26 9.36 9.87
C PHE A 303 3.07 9.02 8.98
N LEU A 304 2.22 9.98 8.61
CA LEU A 304 1.05 9.70 7.78
C LEU A 304 1.44 9.17 6.39
N SER A 305 2.53 9.66 5.80
CA SER A 305 3.07 9.11 4.55
C SER A 305 3.61 7.69 4.71
N GLY A 306 4.25 7.39 5.84
CA GLY A 306 4.78 6.06 6.18
C GLY A 306 3.67 5.04 6.40
N ILE A 307 2.59 5.41 7.10
CA ILE A 307 1.40 4.56 7.24
C ILE A 307 0.76 4.31 5.87
N GLY A 308 0.60 5.35 5.05
CA GLY A 308 0.03 5.21 3.71
C GLY A 308 0.89 4.33 2.80
N LEU A 309 2.21 4.40 2.93
CA LEU A 309 3.15 3.47 2.29
C LEU A 309 2.88 2.03 2.73
N MET A 310 2.75 1.76 4.03
CA MET A 310 2.46 0.41 4.50
C MET A 310 1.12 -0.12 3.95
N ASN A 311 0.08 0.71 3.96
CA ASN A 311 -1.24 0.34 3.41
C ASN A 311 -1.20 -0.03 1.92
N LEU A 312 -0.26 0.50 1.15
CA LEU A 312 -0.15 0.21 -0.29
C LEU A 312 0.80 -0.95 -0.63
N ASN A 313 1.68 -1.37 0.27
CA ASN A 313 2.77 -2.30 -0.10
C ASN A 313 2.82 -3.56 0.75
N LEU A 314 2.03 -3.65 1.83
CA LEU A 314 1.89 -4.89 2.57
C LEU A 314 1.14 -5.92 1.74
N GLU A 315 1.74 -7.09 1.59
CA GLU A 315 1.02 -8.27 1.11
C GLU A 315 0.03 -8.75 2.19
N ASN A 316 -0.96 -9.54 1.80
CA ASN A 316 -2.07 -9.96 2.67
C ASN A 316 -1.64 -10.52 4.04
N HIS A 317 -0.50 -11.20 4.15
CA HIS A 317 0.00 -11.75 5.42
C HIS A 317 0.94 -10.78 6.17
N GLY A 318 0.97 -9.51 5.75
CA GLY A 318 1.67 -8.41 6.41
C GLY A 318 3.18 -8.37 6.19
N GLY A 319 3.65 -9.05 5.14
CA GLY A 319 5.04 -8.94 4.68
C GLY A 319 5.22 -7.76 3.73
N LEU A 320 6.34 -7.05 3.90
CA LEU A 320 6.80 -6.02 2.97
C LEU A 320 7.95 -6.57 2.13
N TYR A 321 7.80 -6.58 0.81
CA TYR A 321 8.71 -7.29 -0.10
C TYR A 321 9.30 -6.34 -1.14
N VAL A 322 10.58 -6.49 -1.46
CA VAL A 322 11.30 -5.55 -2.32
C VAL A 322 10.90 -5.72 -3.77
N LEU A 323 11.02 -6.93 -4.33
CA LEU A 323 10.72 -7.18 -5.73
C LEU A 323 9.21 -7.22 -5.98
N HIS A 324 8.45 -7.93 -5.15
CA HIS A 324 6.98 -7.98 -5.25
C HIS A 324 6.31 -6.59 -5.21
N SER A 325 6.84 -5.60 -4.48
CA SER A 325 6.28 -4.23 -4.47
C SER A 325 6.29 -3.51 -5.83
N HIS A 326 6.99 -4.06 -6.84
CA HIS A 326 6.98 -3.52 -8.19
C HIS A 326 5.79 -4.01 -9.01
N MET A 327 5.04 -5.01 -8.56
CA MET A 327 3.96 -5.58 -9.37
C MET A 327 2.75 -4.66 -9.41
N ASN A 328 2.15 -4.48 -10.59
CA ASN A 328 0.91 -3.72 -10.76
C ASN A 328 -0.34 -4.61 -10.69
N HIS A 329 -1.50 -3.97 -10.60
CA HIS A 329 -2.79 -4.62 -10.57
C HIS A 329 -3.35 -4.98 -11.96
N SER A 330 -3.98 -6.14 -12.07
CA SER A 330 -4.97 -6.48 -13.10
C SER A 330 -6.09 -7.35 -12.51
N CYS A 331 -7.35 -7.14 -12.93
CA CYS A 331 -8.48 -8.04 -12.60
C CYS A 331 -8.43 -9.37 -13.38
N GLN A 332 -7.46 -9.50 -14.29
CA GLN A 332 -7.06 -10.74 -14.97
C GLN A 332 -5.54 -10.88 -14.79
N PRO A 333 -5.08 -11.30 -13.60
CA PRO A 333 -3.66 -11.39 -13.30
C PRO A 333 -3.02 -12.58 -14.02
N ASN A 334 -1.80 -12.41 -14.52
CA ASN A 334 -0.97 -13.47 -15.10
C ASN A 334 0.01 -14.08 -14.09
N VAL A 335 0.11 -13.53 -12.88
CA VAL A 335 0.94 -14.04 -11.79
C VAL A 335 0.10 -14.22 -10.53
N SER A 336 0.47 -15.23 -9.74
CA SER A 336 -0.13 -15.50 -8.44
C SER A 336 0.92 -15.44 -7.33
N VAL A 337 0.58 -14.74 -6.24
CA VAL A 337 1.30 -14.81 -4.97
C VAL A 337 0.81 -16.06 -4.24
N ARG A 338 1.76 -16.88 -3.78
CA ARG A 338 1.49 -18.13 -3.08
C ARG A 338 2.36 -18.26 -1.84
N HIS A 339 1.84 -18.96 -0.85
CA HIS A 339 2.58 -19.32 0.35
C HIS A 339 2.68 -20.85 0.42
N LEU A 340 3.67 -21.41 -0.28
CA LEU A 340 3.71 -22.84 -0.59
C LEU A 340 4.43 -23.70 0.46
N ASP A 341 5.24 -23.12 1.34
CA ASP A 341 5.96 -23.88 2.37
C ASP A 341 5.24 -23.73 3.73
N PRO A 342 4.60 -24.78 4.26
CA PRO A 342 3.95 -24.77 5.58
C PRO A 342 4.85 -24.25 6.72
N ARG A 343 6.17 -24.43 6.59
CA ARG A 343 7.17 -24.01 7.59
C ARG A 343 7.55 -22.56 7.48
N THR A 344 7.13 -21.85 6.44
CA THR A 344 7.35 -20.39 6.26
C THR A 344 6.10 -19.72 5.68
N ALA A 345 4.92 -20.34 5.86
CA ALA A 345 3.72 -20.21 5.03
C ALA A 345 3.04 -18.84 5.04
N LEU A 346 3.67 -17.85 5.66
CA LEU A 346 3.10 -16.53 5.90
C LEU A 346 4.15 -15.44 5.75
N SER A 347 5.43 -15.80 5.67
CA SER A 347 6.53 -14.84 5.52
C SER A 347 7.20 -14.95 4.16
N ARG A 348 7.28 -16.14 3.56
CA ARG A 348 7.94 -16.30 2.26
C ARG A 348 6.89 -16.44 1.17
N ILE A 349 6.93 -15.52 0.22
CA ILE A 349 6.09 -15.57 -0.96
C ILE A 349 6.77 -16.35 -2.09
N PHE A 350 5.93 -16.98 -2.90
CA PHE A 350 6.28 -17.72 -4.11
C PHE A 350 5.46 -17.14 -5.24
N MET A 351 6.14 -16.70 -6.30
CA MET A 351 5.53 -16.00 -7.41
C MET A 351 5.40 -16.97 -8.57
N VAL A 352 4.17 -17.38 -8.86
CA VAL A 352 3.89 -18.48 -9.81
C VAL A 352 3.08 -17.93 -10.97
N ALA A 353 3.53 -18.19 -12.20
CA ALA A 353 2.81 -17.81 -13.42
C ALA A 353 1.47 -18.54 -13.50
N LYS A 354 0.40 -17.81 -13.83
CA LYS A 354 -0.96 -18.33 -14.01
C LYS A 354 -1.29 -18.65 -15.47
N THR A 355 -0.50 -18.12 -16.38
CA THR A 355 -0.58 -18.30 -17.83
C THR A 355 0.83 -18.24 -18.37
N ASP A 356 1.03 -18.63 -19.62
CA ASP A 356 2.26 -18.27 -20.33
C ASP A 356 2.42 -16.73 -20.36
N ILE A 357 3.66 -16.25 -20.23
CA ILE A 357 4.02 -14.83 -20.25
C ILE A 357 5.15 -14.64 -21.26
N ALA A 358 4.92 -13.80 -22.26
CA ALA A 358 5.90 -13.54 -23.31
C ALA A 358 6.94 -12.49 -22.90
N PRO A 359 8.16 -12.49 -23.48
CA PRO A 359 9.13 -11.43 -23.26
C PRO A 359 8.54 -10.04 -23.56
N GLY A 360 8.76 -9.09 -22.66
CA GLY A 360 8.24 -7.74 -22.73
C GLY A 360 6.85 -7.55 -22.11
N GLU A 361 6.13 -8.63 -21.79
CA GLU A 361 4.85 -8.55 -21.07
C GLU A 361 5.05 -8.18 -19.61
N GLU A 362 4.11 -7.40 -19.08
CA GLU A 362 4.12 -6.98 -17.68
C GLU A 362 3.58 -8.08 -16.77
N LEU A 363 4.27 -8.33 -15.67
CA LEU A 363 3.80 -9.21 -14.62
C LEU A 363 2.84 -8.44 -13.71
N VAL A 364 1.62 -8.94 -13.58
CA VAL A 364 0.53 -8.30 -12.82
C VAL A 364 -0.15 -9.28 -11.86
N VAL A 365 -0.48 -8.78 -10.67
CA VAL A 365 -1.25 -9.50 -9.63
C VAL A 365 -2.62 -8.87 -9.43
N SER A 366 -3.49 -9.48 -8.62
CA SER A 366 -4.73 -8.85 -8.17
C SER A 366 -4.54 -8.25 -6.78
N TYR A 367 -4.98 -7.00 -6.57
CA TYR A 367 -4.94 -6.32 -5.27
C TYR A 367 -6.26 -6.49 -4.50
N VAL A 368 -7.29 -6.96 -5.20
CA VAL A 368 -8.64 -7.21 -4.69
C VAL A 368 -9.05 -8.62 -5.11
N ASP A 369 -10.13 -9.16 -4.55
CA ASP A 369 -10.66 -10.44 -5.03
C ASP A 369 -11.16 -10.29 -6.48
N PRO A 370 -10.55 -10.99 -7.47
CA PRO A 370 -10.99 -10.92 -8.86
C PRO A 370 -12.40 -11.50 -9.07
N ASN A 371 -12.98 -12.23 -8.12
CA ASN A 371 -14.32 -12.81 -8.22
C ASN A 371 -15.44 -11.81 -7.89
N MET A 372 -15.12 -10.69 -7.22
CA MET A 372 -16.08 -9.62 -6.95
C MET A 372 -16.64 -9.01 -8.24
N SER A 373 -17.81 -8.35 -8.15
CA SER A 373 -18.42 -7.65 -9.28
C SER A 373 -17.55 -6.48 -9.80
N TYR A 374 -17.74 -6.07 -11.06
CA TYR A 374 -17.02 -4.93 -11.65
C TYR A 374 -17.08 -3.67 -10.76
N ASN A 375 -18.28 -3.30 -10.31
CA ASN A 375 -18.48 -2.11 -9.48
C ASN A 375 -17.78 -2.23 -8.13
N ARG A 376 -17.79 -3.42 -7.51
CA ARG A 376 -17.07 -3.69 -6.26
C ARG A 376 -15.57 -3.55 -6.42
N ARG A 377 -14.99 -4.23 -7.43
CA ARG A 377 -13.54 -4.13 -7.70
C ARG A 377 -13.11 -2.70 -7.97
N GLN A 378 -13.85 -1.94 -8.78
CA GLN A 378 -13.53 -0.53 -9.04
C GLN A 378 -13.66 0.34 -7.78
N ALA A 379 -14.67 0.10 -6.94
CA ALA A 379 -14.85 0.83 -5.69
C ALA A 379 -13.68 0.58 -4.72
N GLU A 380 -13.26 -0.68 -4.54
CA GLU A 380 -12.12 -1.03 -3.70
C GLU A 380 -10.79 -0.52 -4.27
N LEU A 381 -10.58 -0.57 -5.59
CA LEU A 381 -9.34 -0.09 -6.21
C LEU A 381 -9.17 1.43 -6.10
N ARG A 382 -10.24 2.20 -5.89
CA ARG A 382 -10.11 3.65 -5.65
C ARG A 382 -9.34 3.98 -4.38
N GLN A 383 -9.34 3.11 -3.37
CA GLN A 383 -8.52 3.32 -2.16
C GLN A 383 -7.01 3.21 -2.46
N TRP A 384 -6.66 2.58 -3.59
CA TRP A 384 -5.30 2.53 -4.13
C TRP A 384 -4.98 3.74 -5.00
N GLY A 385 -5.92 4.69 -5.15
CA GLY A 385 -5.73 5.92 -5.91
C GLY A 385 -5.79 5.75 -7.43
N PHE A 386 -6.41 4.68 -7.94
CA PHE A 386 -6.61 4.50 -9.39
C PHE A 386 -7.95 3.81 -9.71
N ASN A 387 -8.37 3.89 -10.98
CA ASN A 387 -9.45 3.05 -11.54
C ASN A 387 -8.81 2.04 -12.50
N CYS A 388 -9.18 0.77 -12.39
CA CYS A 388 -8.57 -0.27 -13.22
C CYS A 388 -9.08 -0.22 -14.65
N THR A 389 -8.15 -0.24 -15.61
CA THR A 389 -8.43 -0.25 -17.06
C THR A 389 -7.88 -1.51 -17.73
N CYS A 390 -7.79 -2.62 -17.01
CA CYS A 390 -7.39 -3.91 -17.61
C CYS A 390 -8.44 -4.37 -18.65
N PRO A 391 -8.08 -5.30 -19.57
CA PRO A 391 -8.99 -5.77 -20.62
C PRO A 391 -10.38 -6.18 -20.11
N ARG A 392 -10.43 -6.97 -19.03
CA ARG A 392 -11.67 -7.39 -18.36
C ARG A 392 -12.52 -6.21 -17.88
N CYS A 393 -11.91 -5.19 -17.28
CA CYS A 393 -12.63 -4.01 -16.80
C CYS A 393 -13.09 -3.12 -17.95
N LEU A 394 -12.32 -2.99 -19.02
CA LEU A 394 -12.72 -2.23 -20.21
C LEU A 394 -13.90 -2.88 -20.93
N GLU A 395 -13.94 -4.20 -20.97
CA GLU A 395 -15.07 -4.96 -21.50
C GLU A 395 -16.32 -4.76 -20.63
N GLN A 396 -16.23 -5.05 -19.33
CA GLN A 396 -17.37 -4.92 -18.40
C GLN A 396 -17.89 -3.48 -18.27
N ALA A 397 -17.04 -2.47 -18.49
CA ALA A 397 -17.47 -1.08 -18.51
C ALA A 397 -18.38 -0.74 -19.70
N LYS A 398 -18.32 -1.51 -20.80
CA LYS A 398 -19.24 -1.34 -21.94
C LYS A 398 -20.64 -1.80 -21.54
N ASP A 399 -20.76 -2.96 -20.89
CA ASP A 399 -22.03 -3.53 -20.46
C ASP A 399 -22.67 -2.73 -19.31
N ALA A 400 -21.86 -2.21 -18.39
CA ALA A 400 -22.33 -1.38 -17.27
C ALA A 400 -22.97 -0.05 -17.73
N LYS A 401 -22.57 0.48 -18.89
CA LYS A 401 -23.21 1.66 -19.51
C LYS A 401 -24.57 1.35 -20.13
N VAL A 402 -24.82 0.08 -20.49
CA VAL A 402 -26.10 -0.39 -21.07
C VAL A 402 -27.11 -0.73 -19.97
N ALA A 403 -26.64 -1.13 -18.78
CA ALA A 403 -27.46 -1.56 -17.65
C ALA A 403 -27.76 -0.47 -16.59
N ALA A 404 -27.55 0.82 -16.89
CA ALA A 404 -27.90 1.89 -15.95
C ALA A 404 -29.43 1.87 -15.70
N PRO A 405 -29.90 1.64 -14.47
CA PRO A 405 -31.32 1.63 -14.20
C PRO A 405 -31.88 3.04 -14.37
N ALA A 406 -32.95 3.17 -15.15
CA ALA A 406 -33.87 4.27 -15.01
C ALA A 406 -34.30 4.34 -13.54
N HIS A 407 -34.26 5.53 -12.96
CA HIS A 407 -34.65 5.88 -11.59
C HIS A 407 -35.44 4.80 -10.81
N GLY A 408 -34.91 4.35 -9.68
CA GLY A 408 -35.74 4.01 -8.51
C GLY A 408 -35.93 2.55 -8.10
N GLU A 409 -34.98 1.64 -8.35
CA GLU A 409 -35.07 0.29 -7.76
C GLU A 409 -33.90 -0.01 -6.81
N ALA A 410 -34.24 -0.21 -5.53
CA ALA A 410 -33.33 -0.67 -4.49
C ALA A 410 -32.96 -2.14 -4.75
N ARG A 411 -31.67 -2.45 -4.81
CA ARG A 411 -31.19 -3.83 -4.87
C ARG A 411 -31.04 -4.39 -3.46
N GLU A 412 -31.74 -5.50 -3.23
CA GLU A 412 -31.67 -6.33 -2.03
C GLU A 412 -30.27 -6.92 -1.80
N GLY A 413 -29.92 -7.09 -0.52
CA GLY A 413 -29.05 -8.17 -0.08
C GLY A 413 -27.54 -7.91 -0.03
N LEU A 414 -27.10 -6.69 0.29
CA LEU A 414 -25.71 -6.48 0.73
C LEU A 414 -25.66 -6.57 2.26
N ASP A 415 -24.97 -7.58 2.80
CA ASP A 415 -24.59 -7.57 4.21
C ASP A 415 -23.60 -6.41 4.43
N ILE A 416 -24.15 -5.31 4.94
CA ILE A 416 -23.40 -4.09 5.25
C ILE A 416 -22.28 -4.40 6.26
N GLY A 417 -22.47 -5.38 7.14
CA GLY A 417 -21.49 -5.76 8.16
C GLY A 417 -20.27 -6.50 7.60
N GLU A 418 -20.43 -7.34 6.59
CA GLU A 418 -19.31 -7.99 5.89
C GLU A 418 -18.50 -6.96 5.10
N LEU A 419 -19.18 -6.06 4.42
CA LEU A 419 -18.53 -5.03 3.63
C LEU A 419 -17.77 -4.01 4.48
N GLU A 420 -18.35 -3.63 5.62
CA GLU A 420 -17.69 -2.72 6.55
C GLU A 420 -16.41 -3.36 7.12
N ARG A 421 -16.42 -4.67 7.39
CA ARG A 421 -15.22 -5.41 7.81
C ARG A 421 -14.16 -5.49 6.71
N GLU A 422 -14.54 -5.80 5.46
CA GLU A 422 -13.60 -5.88 4.34
C GLU A 422 -12.99 -4.51 3.97
N LEU A 423 -13.78 -3.44 4.05
CA LEU A 423 -13.30 -2.08 3.82
C LEU A 423 -12.39 -1.59 4.95
N LYS A 424 -12.70 -1.93 6.20
CA LYS A 424 -11.82 -1.68 7.36
C LYS A 424 -10.47 -2.40 7.23
N LEU A 425 -10.50 -3.66 6.78
CA LEU A 425 -9.30 -4.43 6.46
C LEU A 425 -8.47 -3.76 5.34
N GLY A 426 -9.12 -3.31 4.26
CA GLY A 426 -8.48 -2.58 3.17
C GLY A 426 -7.88 -1.24 3.57
N LEU A 427 -8.39 -0.59 4.62
CA LEU A 427 -7.89 0.71 5.11
C LEU A 427 -6.84 0.61 6.21
N GLY A 428 -6.54 -0.60 6.67
CA GLY A 428 -5.62 -0.83 7.79
C GLY A 428 -6.16 -0.31 9.12
N VAL A 429 -7.47 -0.11 9.26
CA VAL A 429 -8.14 0.35 10.48
C VAL A 429 -9.33 -0.56 10.71
N MET A 430 -9.29 -1.45 11.71
CA MET A 430 -10.50 -2.12 12.22
C MET A 430 -10.96 -1.48 13.52
#